data_AF-A0A9K3J6V7-F1
#
_entry.id   AF-A0A9K3J6V7-F1
#
_cell.length_a   1.000
_cell.length_b   1.000
_cell.length_c   1.000
_cell.angle_alpha   90.00
_cell.angle_beta   90.00
_cell.angle_gamma   90.00
#
_symmetry.space_group_name_H-M   'P 1'
#
loop_
_entity.id
_entity.type
_entity.pdbx_description
1 polymer ?
#
loop_
_entity_poly.entity_id
_entity_poly.type
_entity_poly.pdbx_seq_one_letter_code
_entity_poly.pdbx_strand_id
1 'polypeptide(L)'
;MRTDFHGSSSPNFTNFGRSILSMKRDQVGHSVDQETQYQDSEIEAFQRQVAQRFHELSLVDSHELLSVSWISKLLDVFLCCQEEFKAILFNHQSALTKHPMDKLVFDYFERSVKGLDVCNAIRDGIEQVRQWQRQLEIVLCALDNQKSLGEGQIRRAKKALVDLAIGMLDEKESSTNLGHRNRSFGRYQKDSHSQKHNLKHFRSLSWSVSRSWSASKQLQAIGSNIVVPKGSEIIATNGLAVAVYTMSCVFLFVMWALVAAIPCQDRGLQSHFNIPKSFIWGAPILSLHDRILEEAKKRERRNTSGLLKEIHGIEKAARFMNELTESIQFPIDEHKEEEVRKRVEELRIVYGGLKDGLDPLEKQVREVFHRIVKSRTAGLDSIGKGSE
;
A
#
# COMPACT_ATOMS: atom_id res chain seq x y z
N MET A 1 5.73 69.07 51.34
CA MET A 1 6.70 69.95 52.04
C MET A 1 8.03 69.71 51.34
N ARG A 2 8.63 70.52 50.48
CA ARG A 2 8.51 71.89 49.90
C ARG A 2 8.97 71.72 48.41
N THR A 3 8.31 72.21 47.36
CA THR A 3 8.33 73.58 46.77
C THR A 3 9.78 74.05 46.48
N ASP A 4 10.22 74.56 45.31
CA ASP A 4 9.68 75.56 44.36
C ASP A 4 10.52 75.57 43.04
N PHE A 5 9.93 75.71 41.84
CA PHE A 5 9.92 76.88 40.89
C PHE A 5 11.30 77.35 40.33
N HIS A 6 11.54 77.80 39.09
CA HIS A 6 10.82 78.50 37.99
C HIS A 6 11.49 78.10 36.65
N GLY A 7 10.96 78.26 35.42
CA GLY A 7 9.79 78.94 34.86
C GLY A 7 10.13 79.58 33.49
N SER A 8 9.07 79.85 32.69
CA SER A 8 9.00 80.77 31.52
C SER A 8 9.29 80.16 30.13
N SER A 9 8.50 80.34 29.06
CA SER A 9 7.16 80.91 28.82
C SER A 9 6.74 80.64 27.35
N SER A 10 5.44 80.56 27.08
CA SER A 10 4.80 80.58 25.73
C SER A 10 4.35 82.02 25.36
N PRO A 11 3.88 82.35 24.13
CA PRO A 11 2.50 82.02 23.73
C PRO A 11 2.19 81.80 22.22
N ASN A 12 1.16 80.97 21.98
CA ASN A 12 0.02 81.05 21.03
C ASN A 12 0.13 81.73 19.66
N PHE A 13 -0.39 81.09 18.61
CA PHE A 13 -1.55 81.57 17.84
C PHE A 13 -2.25 80.43 17.07
N THR A 14 -3.57 80.54 17.02
CA THR A 14 -4.60 79.66 16.44
C THR A 14 -4.81 79.88 14.94
N ASN A 15 -5.15 78.86 14.15
CA ASN A 15 -6.43 78.76 13.38
C ASN A 15 -6.40 77.82 12.15
N PHE A 16 -7.51 77.08 12.03
CA PHE A 16 -8.32 76.76 10.83
C PHE A 16 -7.68 76.21 9.55
N GLY A 17 -8.03 74.95 9.26
CA GLY A 17 -8.79 74.60 8.06
C GLY A 17 -8.00 74.22 6.81
N ARG A 18 -8.13 72.96 6.37
CA ARG A 18 -8.88 72.57 5.15
C ARG A 18 -8.70 71.08 4.85
N SER A 19 -9.83 70.38 4.81
CA SER A 19 -9.98 69.09 4.16
C SER A 19 -9.94 69.31 2.64
N ILE A 20 -9.10 68.55 1.92
CA ILE A 20 -9.08 68.49 0.46
C ILE A 20 -8.94 67.02 0.02
N LEU A 21 -10.08 66.48 -0.40
CA LEU A 21 -10.30 65.48 -1.47
C LEU A 21 -9.60 64.11 -1.35
N SER A 22 -10.32 63.20 -0.71
CA SER A 22 -10.34 61.77 -1.05
C SER A 22 -10.96 61.59 -2.44
N MET A 23 -10.18 61.10 -3.40
CA MET A 23 -10.62 60.66 -4.72
C MET A 23 -10.10 59.24 -4.97
N LYS A 24 -11.03 58.28 -5.09
CA LYS A 24 -10.94 56.94 -5.73
C LYS A 24 -9.71 56.07 -5.36
N ARG A 25 -9.85 55.03 -4.52
CA ARG A 25 -10.38 53.69 -4.86
C ARG A 25 -9.79 53.14 -6.17
N ASP A 26 -8.74 52.33 -6.03
CA ASP A 26 -8.66 51.05 -6.75
C ASP A 26 -8.63 49.92 -5.72
N GLN A 27 -9.77 49.22 -5.65
CA GLN A 27 -9.93 47.98 -4.92
C GLN A 27 -9.27 46.86 -5.73
N VAL A 28 -8.08 46.43 -5.31
CA VAL A 28 -7.49 45.13 -5.74
C VAL A 28 -7.17 44.23 -4.54
N GLY A 29 -7.42 44.69 -3.30
CA GLY A 29 -7.14 43.92 -2.09
C GLY A 29 -8.17 42.86 -1.71
N HIS A 30 -9.37 42.83 -2.31
CA HIS A 30 -10.44 41.92 -1.87
C HIS A 30 -10.50 40.57 -2.61
N SER A 31 -9.95 40.43 -3.82
CA SER A 31 -10.00 39.14 -4.54
C SER A 31 -8.89 38.18 -4.10
N VAL A 32 -7.69 38.70 -3.81
CA VAL A 32 -6.53 37.91 -3.37
C VAL A 32 -6.77 37.29 -1.99
N ASP A 33 -7.41 38.02 -1.08
CA ASP A 33 -7.76 37.51 0.25
C ASP A 33 -8.84 36.42 0.17
N GLN A 34 -9.78 36.53 -0.78
CA GLN A 34 -10.89 35.58 -0.93
C GLN A 34 -10.45 34.26 -1.61
N GLU A 35 -9.57 34.33 -2.61
CA GLU A 35 -8.96 33.13 -3.24
C GLU A 35 -8.06 32.38 -2.25
N THR A 36 -7.25 33.11 -1.46
CA THR A 36 -6.37 32.52 -0.45
C THR A 36 -7.17 31.83 0.68
N GLN A 37 -8.26 32.46 1.14
CA GLN A 37 -9.16 31.86 2.14
C GLN A 37 -9.88 30.60 1.62
N TYR A 38 -10.31 30.60 0.36
CA TYR A 38 -10.95 29.43 -0.26
C TYR A 38 -9.95 28.26 -0.39
N GLN A 39 -8.72 28.56 -0.81
CA GLN A 39 -7.64 27.58 -0.96
C GLN A 39 -7.22 26.97 0.39
N ASP A 40 -7.04 27.81 1.43
CA ASP A 40 -6.75 27.32 2.79
C ASP A 40 -7.88 26.42 3.31
N SER A 41 -9.15 26.76 3.03
CA SER A 41 -10.31 25.95 3.40
C SER A 41 -10.35 24.60 2.67
N GLU A 42 -9.99 24.55 1.39
CA GLU A 42 -9.95 23.30 0.59
C GLU A 42 -8.86 22.35 1.10
N ILE A 43 -7.66 22.88 1.37
CA ILE A 43 -6.54 22.09 1.89
C ILE A 43 -6.86 21.58 3.30
N GLU A 44 -7.43 22.41 4.17
CA GLU A 44 -7.84 21.99 5.50
C GLU A 44 -8.92 20.90 5.47
N ALA A 45 -9.89 21.00 4.55
CA ALA A 45 -10.90 19.96 4.34
C ALA A 45 -10.25 18.63 3.91
N PHE A 46 -9.27 18.65 3.01
CA PHE A 46 -8.51 17.47 2.62
C PHE A 46 -7.76 16.85 3.81
N GLN A 47 -7.08 17.66 4.63
CA GLN A 47 -6.41 17.17 5.85
C GLN A 47 -7.39 16.45 6.80
N ARG A 48 -8.59 17.02 6.98
CA ARG A 48 -9.64 16.44 7.84
C ARG A 48 -10.18 15.14 7.26
N GLN A 49 -10.42 15.08 5.95
CA GLN A 49 -10.92 13.87 5.27
C GLN A 49 -9.90 12.74 5.36
N VAL A 50 -8.62 13.01 5.13
CA VAL A 50 -7.54 12.02 5.33
C VAL A 50 -7.53 11.54 6.78
N ALA A 51 -7.60 12.46 7.75
CA ALA A 51 -7.59 12.10 9.17
C ALA A 51 -8.78 11.21 9.55
N GLN A 52 -9.98 11.56 9.11
CA GLN A 52 -11.20 10.79 9.37
C GLN A 52 -11.10 9.38 8.77
N ARG A 53 -10.74 9.26 7.49
CA ARG A 53 -10.64 7.98 6.79
C ARG A 53 -9.64 7.04 7.46
N PHE A 54 -8.46 7.55 7.84
CA PHE A 54 -7.45 6.75 8.53
C PHE A 54 -7.83 6.46 9.99
N HIS A 55 -8.55 7.35 10.65
CA HIS A 55 -9.10 7.09 11.97
C HIS A 55 -10.10 5.93 11.92
N GLU A 56 -11.07 5.96 11.01
CA GLU A 56 -12.04 4.87 10.81
C GLU A 56 -11.33 3.54 10.50
N LEU A 57 -10.29 3.58 9.65
CA LEU A 57 -9.49 2.39 9.34
C LEU A 57 -8.71 1.86 10.57
N SER A 58 -8.33 2.75 11.49
CA SER A 58 -7.64 2.41 12.74
C SER A 58 -8.54 1.81 13.83
N LEU A 59 -9.87 1.99 13.74
CA LEU A 59 -10.82 1.41 14.69
C LEU A 59 -11.00 -0.11 14.52
N VAL A 60 -10.42 -0.70 13.48
CA VAL A 60 -10.47 -2.15 13.25
C VAL A 60 -9.92 -2.91 14.44
N ASP A 61 -10.55 -4.02 14.80
CA ASP A 61 -10.03 -4.92 15.82
C ASP A 61 -8.72 -5.58 15.38
N SER A 62 -7.89 -5.97 16.36
CA SER A 62 -6.61 -6.64 16.09
C SER A 62 -6.74 -7.95 15.29
N HIS A 63 -7.89 -8.60 15.30
CA HIS A 63 -8.13 -9.85 14.57
C HIS A 63 -8.50 -9.64 13.09
N GLU A 64 -8.96 -8.44 12.71
CA GLU A 64 -9.30 -8.07 11.33
C GLU A 64 -8.21 -7.23 10.66
N LEU A 65 -7.27 -6.69 11.44
CA LEU A 65 -6.09 -5.99 10.94
C LEU A 65 -5.30 -6.89 9.99
N LEU A 66 -4.92 -6.34 8.82
CA LEU A 66 -4.23 -7.08 7.74
C LEU A 66 -5.02 -8.29 7.19
N SER A 67 -6.35 -8.32 7.32
CA SER A 67 -7.19 -9.20 6.50
C SER A 67 -7.29 -8.70 5.06
N VAL A 68 -7.70 -9.57 4.12
CA VAL A 68 -7.99 -9.15 2.73
C VAL A 68 -9.02 -8.02 2.71
N SER A 69 -10.03 -8.09 3.57
CA SER A 69 -11.06 -7.05 3.68
C SER A 69 -10.48 -5.71 4.16
N TRP A 70 -9.57 -5.72 5.13
CA TRP A 70 -8.93 -4.52 5.64
C TRP A 70 -7.98 -3.89 4.61
N ILE A 71 -7.20 -4.71 3.90
CA ILE A 71 -6.34 -4.21 2.82
C ILE A 71 -7.18 -3.59 1.70
N SER A 72 -8.32 -4.21 1.36
CA SER A 72 -9.23 -3.66 0.36
C SER A 72 -9.75 -2.26 0.78
N LYS A 73 -10.15 -2.10 2.06
CA LYS A 73 -10.55 -0.80 2.62
C LYS A 73 -9.41 0.23 2.62
N LEU A 74 -8.18 -0.20 2.93
CA LEU A 74 -7.00 0.67 2.85
C LEU A 74 -6.79 1.20 1.42
N LEU A 75 -6.95 0.34 0.41
CA LEU A 75 -6.84 0.73 -0.99
C LEU A 75 -7.98 1.68 -1.39
N ASP A 76 -9.20 1.45 -0.94
CA ASP A 76 -10.32 2.37 -1.18
C ASP A 76 -10.07 3.75 -0.56
N VAL A 77 -9.59 3.80 0.68
CA VAL A 77 -9.18 5.05 1.35
C VAL A 77 -8.10 5.77 0.54
N PHE A 78 -7.06 5.05 0.10
CA PHE A 78 -6.00 5.61 -0.74
C PHE A 78 -6.55 6.19 -2.04
N LEU A 79 -7.39 5.43 -2.75
CA LEU A 79 -7.98 5.83 -4.03
C LEU A 79 -8.86 7.08 -3.89
N CYS A 80 -9.58 7.22 -2.77
CA CYS A 80 -10.34 8.43 -2.49
C CYS A 80 -9.44 9.64 -2.19
N CYS A 81 -8.44 9.48 -1.31
CA CYS A 81 -7.48 10.56 -1.00
C CYS A 81 -6.77 11.02 -2.29
N GLN A 82 -6.47 10.08 -3.17
CA GLN A 82 -5.81 10.35 -4.44
C GLN A 82 -6.70 11.13 -5.42
N GLU A 83 -8.01 10.88 -5.45
CA GLU A 83 -8.94 11.65 -6.29
C GLU A 83 -9.16 13.07 -5.75
N GLU A 84 -9.30 13.23 -4.43
CA GLU A 84 -9.36 14.56 -3.78
C GLU A 84 -8.09 15.37 -4.04
N PHE A 85 -6.91 14.75 -3.85
CA PHE A 85 -5.63 15.38 -4.14
C PHE A 85 -5.51 15.81 -5.60
N LYS A 86 -5.96 14.96 -6.53
CA LYS A 86 -5.98 15.28 -7.96
C LYS A 86 -6.91 16.45 -8.27
N ALA A 87 -8.07 16.55 -7.62
CA ALA A 87 -8.98 17.68 -7.77
C ALA A 87 -8.32 18.98 -7.30
N ILE A 88 -7.60 18.96 -6.17
CA ILE A 88 -6.82 20.12 -5.68
C ILE A 88 -5.79 20.54 -6.72
N LEU A 89 -4.98 19.60 -7.24
CA LEU A 89 -3.99 19.91 -8.28
C LEU A 89 -4.66 20.52 -9.54
N PHE A 90 -5.82 19.99 -9.93
CA PHE A 90 -6.56 20.49 -11.09
C PHE A 90 -7.10 21.91 -10.88
N ASN A 91 -7.61 22.22 -9.69
CA ASN A 91 -8.14 23.54 -9.36
C ASN A 91 -7.05 24.62 -9.33
N HIS A 92 -5.80 24.23 -9.05
CA HIS A 92 -4.66 25.15 -8.86
C HIS A 92 -3.59 25.04 -9.95
N GLN A 93 -3.95 24.63 -11.17
CA GLN A 93 -3.00 24.39 -12.29
C GLN A 93 -2.01 25.54 -12.53
N SER A 94 -2.46 26.80 -12.44
CA SER A 94 -1.62 27.99 -12.67
C SER A 94 -0.53 28.19 -11.61
N ALA A 95 -0.70 27.62 -10.42
CA ALA A 95 0.31 27.62 -9.37
C ALA A 95 1.30 26.46 -9.52
N LEU A 96 0.91 25.37 -10.19
CA LEU A 96 1.75 24.17 -10.34
C LEU A 96 2.95 24.36 -11.26
N THR A 97 2.89 25.33 -12.18
CA THR A 97 4.00 25.65 -13.10
C THR A 97 5.04 26.58 -12.46
N LYS A 98 4.74 27.12 -11.28
CA LYS A 98 5.60 28.07 -10.56
C LYS A 98 6.47 27.35 -9.54
N HIS A 99 7.70 27.80 -9.40
CA HIS A 99 8.58 27.32 -8.33
C HIS A 99 8.07 27.77 -6.95
N PRO A 100 8.07 26.90 -5.90
CA PRO A 100 8.64 25.54 -5.85
C PRO A 100 7.65 24.40 -6.16
N MET A 101 6.41 24.70 -6.57
CA MET A 101 5.36 23.69 -6.75
C MET A 101 5.65 22.72 -7.89
N ASP A 102 6.19 23.21 -8.99
CA ASP A 102 6.64 22.42 -10.14
C ASP A 102 7.54 21.25 -9.71
N LYS A 103 8.54 21.55 -8.87
CA LYS A 103 9.47 20.58 -8.32
C LYS A 103 8.80 19.62 -7.34
N LEU A 104 7.97 20.12 -6.42
CA LEU A 104 7.29 19.27 -5.43
C LEU A 104 6.37 18.25 -6.09
N VAL A 105 5.64 18.66 -7.12
CA VAL A 105 4.74 17.78 -7.88
C VAL A 105 5.53 16.81 -8.76
N PHE A 106 6.59 17.27 -9.42
CA PHE A 106 7.51 16.40 -10.17
C PHE A 106 8.10 15.31 -9.27
N ASP A 107 8.65 15.70 -8.12
CA ASP A 107 9.26 14.77 -7.16
C ASP A 107 8.23 13.76 -6.64
N TYR A 108 6.97 14.18 -6.40
CA TYR A 108 5.88 13.27 -6.04
C TYR A 108 5.61 12.24 -7.13
N PHE A 109 5.52 12.66 -8.40
CA PHE A 109 5.26 11.74 -9.49
C PHE A 109 6.43 10.80 -9.76
N GLU A 110 7.68 11.25 -9.63
CA GLU A 110 8.85 10.38 -9.73
C GLU A 110 8.86 9.29 -8.65
N ARG A 111 8.47 9.64 -7.41
CA ARG A 111 8.26 8.63 -6.35
C ARG A 111 7.11 7.69 -6.67
N SER A 112 6.02 8.20 -7.25
CA SER A 112 4.83 7.38 -7.58
C SER A 112 5.15 6.26 -8.56
N VAL A 113 6.11 6.47 -9.48
CA VAL A 113 6.60 5.45 -10.42
C VAL A 113 7.22 4.28 -9.70
N LYS A 114 7.95 4.51 -8.62
CA LYS A 114 8.56 3.42 -7.82
C LYS A 114 7.48 2.53 -7.19
N GLY A 115 6.31 3.09 -6.88
CA GLY A 115 5.17 2.30 -6.43
C GLY A 115 4.56 1.39 -7.50
N LEU A 116 4.82 1.61 -8.81
CA LEU A 116 4.40 0.69 -9.87
C LEU A 116 5.12 -0.66 -9.75
N ASP A 117 6.42 -0.63 -9.41
CA ASP A 117 7.19 -1.84 -9.15
C ASP A 117 6.67 -2.59 -7.92
N VAL A 118 6.25 -1.85 -6.88
CA VAL A 118 5.58 -2.43 -5.71
C VAL A 118 4.27 -3.08 -6.13
N CYS A 119 3.40 -2.41 -6.88
CA CYS A 119 2.13 -2.98 -7.36
C CYS A 119 2.35 -4.28 -8.17
N ASN A 120 3.40 -4.35 -8.98
CA ASN A 120 3.76 -5.56 -9.72
C ASN A 120 4.17 -6.70 -8.79
N ALA A 121 5.04 -6.44 -7.82
CA ALA A 121 5.44 -7.44 -6.83
C ALA A 121 4.26 -7.93 -5.99
N ILE A 122 3.35 -7.02 -5.61
CA ILE A 122 2.15 -7.34 -4.86
C ILE A 122 1.19 -8.23 -5.65
N ARG A 123 0.99 -7.95 -6.94
CA ARG A 123 0.22 -8.83 -7.83
C ARG A 123 0.84 -10.22 -7.89
N ASP A 124 2.17 -10.32 -8.03
CA ASP A 124 2.86 -11.61 -8.07
C ASP A 124 2.71 -12.36 -6.73
N GLY A 125 2.76 -11.65 -5.60
CA GLY A 125 2.47 -12.19 -4.28
C GLY A 125 1.03 -12.68 -4.13
N ILE A 126 0.04 -11.97 -4.70
CA ILE A 126 -1.35 -12.44 -4.75
C ILE A 126 -1.46 -13.74 -5.56
N GLU A 127 -0.78 -13.86 -6.70
CA GLU A 127 -0.76 -15.11 -7.47
C GLU A 127 -0.09 -16.25 -6.70
N GLN A 128 0.93 -15.96 -5.89
CA GLN A 128 1.54 -16.96 -5.00
C GLN A 128 0.53 -17.47 -3.96
N VAL A 129 -0.23 -16.57 -3.32
CA VAL A 129 -1.32 -16.97 -2.40
C VAL A 129 -2.39 -17.79 -3.13
N ARG A 130 -2.70 -17.44 -4.38
CA ARG A 130 -3.62 -18.21 -5.22
C ARG A 130 -3.10 -19.62 -5.53
N GLN A 131 -1.80 -19.80 -5.71
CA GLN A 131 -1.20 -21.12 -5.88
C GLN A 131 -1.35 -21.96 -4.60
N TRP A 132 -1.14 -21.36 -3.43
CA TRP A 132 -1.39 -22.03 -2.15
C TRP A 132 -2.86 -22.41 -1.98
N GLN A 133 -3.78 -21.53 -2.39
CA GLN A 133 -5.21 -21.81 -2.41
C GLN A 133 -5.55 -23.03 -3.28
N ARG A 134 -4.93 -23.18 -4.46
CA ARG A 134 -5.11 -24.36 -5.33
C ARG A 134 -4.64 -25.66 -4.66
N GLN A 135 -3.57 -25.61 -3.85
CA GLN A 135 -3.14 -26.78 -3.08
C GLN A 135 -4.15 -27.15 -1.99
N LEU A 136 -4.70 -26.15 -1.30
CA LEU A 136 -5.78 -26.38 -0.33
C LEU A 136 -7.03 -26.97 -0.96
N GLU A 137 -7.37 -26.56 -2.19
CA GLU A 137 -8.48 -27.15 -2.94
C GLU A 137 -8.26 -28.64 -3.20
N ILE A 138 -7.03 -29.06 -3.52
CA ILE A 138 -6.71 -30.48 -3.70
C ILE A 138 -6.88 -31.25 -2.39
N VAL A 139 -6.48 -30.67 -1.26
CA VAL A 139 -6.66 -31.27 0.08
C VAL A 139 -8.15 -31.44 0.39
N LEU A 140 -8.94 -30.38 0.19
CA LEU A 140 -10.39 -30.41 0.39
C LEU A 140 -11.03 -31.49 -0.49
N CYS A 141 -10.79 -31.46 -1.81
CA CYS A 141 -11.34 -32.45 -2.74
C CYS A 141 -10.90 -33.90 -2.43
N ALA A 142 -9.69 -34.10 -1.90
CA ALA A 142 -9.24 -35.45 -1.54
C ALA A 142 -9.98 -36.00 -0.31
N LEU A 143 -10.32 -35.13 0.65
CA LEU A 143 -10.87 -35.49 1.95
C LEU A 143 -12.39 -35.31 2.07
N ASP A 144 -13.04 -34.68 1.09
CA ASP A 144 -14.48 -34.38 1.05
C ASP A 144 -15.35 -35.61 0.64
N ASN A 145 -15.13 -36.77 1.28
CA ASN A 145 -15.87 -38.00 0.97
C ASN A 145 -16.75 -38.44 2.15
N GLN A 146 -18.04 -38.69 1.87
CA GLN A 146 -19.06 -38.88 2.90
C GLN A 146 -19.18 -40.31 3.47
N LYS A 147 -18.46 -41.32 2.94
CA LYS A 147 -18.68 -42.74 3.32
C LYS A 147 -17.52 -43.42 4.05
N SER A 148 -16.27 -43.11 3.69
CA SER A 148 -15.07 -43.63 4.36
C SER A 148 -13.81 -43.01 3.74
N LEU A 149 -12.84 -42.62 4.56
CA LEU A 149 -11.53 -42.16 4.10
C LEU A 149 -10.60 -43.32 3.72
N GLY A 150 -10.21 -43.39 2.44
CA GLY A 150 -9.27 -44.39 1.92
C GLY A 150 -7.80 -43.95 1.97
N GLU A 151 -6.88 -44.91 1.95
CA GLU A 151 -5.42 -44.65 1.95
C GLU A 151 -4.96 -43.76 0.79
N GLY A 152 -5.51 -43.97 -0.41
CA GLY A 152 -5.21 -43.13 -1.57
C GLY A 152 -5.59 -41.66 -1.39
N GLN A 153 -6.67 -41.38 -0.66
CA GLN A 153 -7.13 -40.02 -0.38
C GLN A 153 -6.20 -39.30 0.59
N ILE A 154 -5.84 -39.97 1.68
CA ILE A 154 -4.87 -39.44 2.66
C ILE A 154 -3.51 -39.19 2.00
N ARG A 155 -3.02 -40.12 1.15
CA ARG A 155 -1.77 -39.92 0.41
C ARG A 155 -1.82 -38.71 -0.52
N ARG A 156 -2.94 -38.49 -1.22
CA ARG A 156 -3.14 -37.32 -2.08
C ARG A 156 -3.16 -36.02 -1.29
N ALA A 157 -3.91 -35.98 -0.18
CA ALA A 157 -3.97 -34.82 0.71
C ALA A 157 -2.59 -34.50 1.29
N LYS A 158 -1.87 -35.52 1.79
CA LYS A 158 -0.51 -35.37 2.31
C LYS A 158 0.44 -34.79 1.27
N LYS A 159 0.41 -35.28 0.03
CA LYS A 159 1.25 -34.73 -1.04
C LYS A 159 0.96 -33.24 -1.27
N ALA A 160 -0.31 -32.84 -1.36
CA ALA A 160 -0.68 -31.44 -1.56
C ALA A 160 -0.28 -30.54 -0.38
N LEU A 161 -0.34 -31.06 0.85
CA LEU A 161 0.14 -30.35 2.06
C LEU A 161 1.66 -30.15 2.04
N VAL A 162 2.43 -31.15 1.58
CA VAL A 162 3.88 -31.04 1.41
C VAL A 162 4.22 -30.03 0.30
N ASP A 163 3.56 -30.11 -0.85
CA ASP A 163 3.75 -29.16 -1.96
C ASP A 163 3.41 -27.72 -1.53
N LEU A 164 2.36 -27.55 -0.70
CA LEU A 164 2.01 -26.27 -0.08
C LEU A 164 3.10 -25.78 0.87
N ALA A 165 3.58 -26.63 1.78
CA ALA A 165 4.62 -26.27 2.74
C ALA A 165 5.91 -25.83 2.03
N ILE A 166 6.32 -26.55 0.97
CA ILE A 166 7.46 -26.16 0.13
C ILE A 166 7.21 -24.79 -0.51
N GLY A 167 6.05 -24.59 -1.13
CA GLY A 167 5.70 -23.32 -1.77
C GLY A 167 5.61 -22.12 -0.83
N MET A 168 5.41 -22.34 0.47
CA MET A 168 5.44 -21.28 1.50
C MET A 168 6.85 -20.98 2.04
N LEU A 169 7.80 -21.91 1.89
CA LEU A 169 9.20 -21.75 2.31
C LEU A 169 10.11 -21.15 1.21
N ASP A 170 9.72 -21.31 -0.05
CA ASP A 170 10.56 -21.03 -1.24
C ASP A 170 10.92 -19.55 -1.48
N GLU A 171 10.54 -18.63 -0.59
CA GLU A 171 11.00 -17.23 -0.65
C GLU A 171 12.50 -17.07 -0.40
N LYS A 172 13.17 -18.06 0.21
CA LYS A 172 14.59 -17.98 0.61
C LYS A 172 15.55 -18.76 -0.31
N GLU A 173 15.04 -19.65 -1.17
CA GLU A 173 15.84 -20.56 -2.01
C GLU A 173 15.78 -20.28 -3.51
N SER A 174 15.46 -19.05 -3.93
CA SER A 174 15.70 -18.61 -5.32
C SER A 174 17.20 -18.46 -5.67
N SER A 175 18.09 -19.10 -4.90
CA SER A 175 19.54 -19.26 -5.14
C SER A 175 19.91 -20.63 -5.70
N THR A 176 19.02 -21.63 -5.72
CA THR A 176 19.33 -22.94 -6.30
C THR A 176 18.24 -23.49 -7.20
N ASN A 177 18.61 -23.74 -8.46
CA ASN A 177 17.77 -24.33 -9.49
C ASN A 177 17.17 -25.68 -9.06
N LEU A 178 15.85 -25.74 -8.86
CA LEU A 178 15.08 -26.98 -9.00
C LEU A 178 13.94 -26.73 -9.98
N GLY A 179 14.29 -26.74 -11.27
CA GLY A 179 13.29 -26.83 -12.32
C GLY A 179 12.50 -28.11 -12.15
N HIS A 180 11.29 -28.01 -11.60
CA HIS A 180 10.27 -29.04 -11.71
C HIS A 180 9.93 -29.23 -13.18
N ARG A 181 10.70 -30.09 -13.84
CA ARG A 181 10.37 -30.64 -15.14
C ARG A 181 9.13 -31.50 -14.96
N ASN A 182 7.98 -30.97 -15.37
CA ASN A 182 6.78 -31.76 -15.63
C ASN A 182 7.14 -32.86 -16.64
N ARG A 183 7.23 -34.11 -16.15
CA ARG A 183 7.29 -35.32 -16.97
C ARG A 183 5.90 -35.54 -17.59
N SER A 184 5.69 -34.98 -18.77
CA SER A 184 4.59 -35.42 -19.63
C SER A 184 5.03 -36.64 -20.45
N PHE A 185 4.21 -37.69 -20.40
CA PHE A 185 4.32 -38.89 -21.23
C PHE A 185 4.34 -38.54 -22.72
N GLY A 186 5.29 -39.10 -23.47
CA GLY A 186 5.42 -38.95 -24.93
C GLY A 186 6.43 -39.95 -25.48
N ARG A 187 6.07 -40.63 -26.57
CA ARG A 187 6.59 -41.90 -27.08
C ARG A 187 8.04 -41.86 -27.61
N TYR A 188 8.65 -43.05 -27.62
CA TYR A 188 9.82 -43.44 -28.42
C TYR A 188 9.74 -42.90 -29.86
N GLN A 189 10.79 -42.22 -30.32
CA GLN A 189 11.24 -42.34 -31.72
C GLN A 189 12.74 -42.03 -31.84
N LYS A 190 13.42 -42.92 -32.55
CA LYS A 190 14.82 -42.89 -32.97
C LYS A 190 14.85 -42.16 -34.32
N ASP A 191 15.72 -41.16 -34.49
CA ASP A 191 16.64 -41.00 -35.64
C ASP A 191 17.19 -39.56 -35.85
N SER A 192 18.50 -39.57 -36.09
CA SER A 192 19.45 -38.70 -36.81
C SER A 192 19.15 -37.25 -37.25
N HIS A 193 20.21 -36.45 -37.04
CA HIS A 193 20.78 -35.37 -37.85
C HIS A 193 20.09 -33.99 -38.02
N SER A 194 20.88 -32.98 -37.63
CA SER A 194 20.96 -31.61 -38.15
C SER A 194 19.72 -30.72 -37.98
N GLN A 195 19.82 -29.77 -37.05
CA GLN A 195 20.04 -28.35 -37.36
C GLN A 195 19.82 -27.57 -36.06
N LYS A 196 20.88 -26.88 -35.60
CA LYS A 196 20.80 -25.89 -34.53
C LYS A 196 20.07 -24.66 -35.06
N HIS A 197 18.73 -24.72 -35.10
CA HIS A 197 17.95 -23.50 -35.14
C HIS A 197 17.86 -22.99 -33.70
N ASN A 198 18.55 -21.87 -33.45
CA ASN A 198 18.34 -21.01 -32.30
C ASN A 198 16.87 -20.61 -32.27
N LEU A 199 16.06 -21.40 -31.58
CA LEU A 199 14.67 -21.09 -31.28
C LEU A 199 14.72 -19.93 -30.30
N LYS A 200 14.61 -18.73 -30.88
CA LYS A 200 14.32 -17.47 -30.21
C LYS A 200 13.47 -17.79 -28.99
N HIS A 201 14.03 -17.54 -27.80
CA HIS A 201 13.26 -17.55 -26.57
C HIS A 201 11.98 -16.77 -26.85
N PHE A 202 10.86 -17.47 -26.92
CA PHE A 202 9.56 -16.85 -26.70
C PHE A 202 9.72 -16.21 -25.33
N ARG A 203 9.92 -14.89 -25.34
CA ARG A 203 9.76 -14.06 -24.16
C ARG A 203 8.32 -14.29 -23.77
N SER A 204 8.08 -15.21 -22.85
CA SER A 204 6.92 -15.08 -22.00
C SER A 204 7.03 -13.67 -21.46
N LEU A 205 6.01 -12.86 -21.69
CA LEU A 205 5.79 -11.65 -20.92
C LEU A 205 5.42 -12.09 -19.48
N SER A 206 6.26 -12.92 -18.86
CA SER A 206 6.24 -13.14 -17.44
C SER A 206 6.60 -11.79 -16.86
N TRP A 207 5.58 -11.11 -16.35
CA TRP A 207 5.67 -9.86 -15.59
C TRP A 207 6.40 -10.07 -14.25
N SER A 208 7.32 -11.04 -14.19
CA SER A 208 8.11 -11.41 -13.04
C SER A 208 9.11 -10.30 -12.75
N VAL A 209 9.16 -9.91 -11.50
CA VAL A 209 10.13 -8.95 -10.99
C VAL A 209 11.56 -9.51 -11.11
N SER A 210 12.52 -8.65 -11.44
CA SER A 210 13.95 -9.00 -11.54
C SER A 210 14.46 -9.63 -10.24
N ARG A 211 15.40 -10.59 -10.35
CA ARG A 211 16.12 -11.21 -9.22
C ARG A 211 16.91 -10.21 -8.35
N SER A 212 17.11 -8.98 -8.83
CA SER A 212 17.79 -7.89 -8.11
C SER A 212 16.84 -6.95 -7.35
N TRP A 213 15.53 -7.20 -7.42
CA TRP A 213 14.53 -6.35 -6.77
C TRP A 213 14.47 -6.60 -5.27
N SER A 214 14.07 -5.56 -4.54
CA SER A 214 13.93 -5.58 -3.10
C SER A 214 12.83 -4.60 -2.71
N ALA A 215 11.84 -5.08 -1.98
CA ALA A 215 10.74 -4.25 -1.52
C ALA A 215 11.25 -3.15 -0.58
N SER A 216 12.20 -3.47 0.31
CA SER A 216 12.82 -2.51 1.23
C SER A 216 13.50 -1.35 0.50
N LYS A 217 14.25 -1.63 -0.57
CA LYS A 217 14.88 -0.59 -1.41
C LYS A 217 13.85 0.26 -2.14
N GLN A 218 12.76 -0.33 -2.63
CA GLN A 218 11.69 0.44 -3.27
C GLN A 218 10.97 1.34 -2.28
N LEU A 219 10.66 0.83 -1.09
CA LEU A 219 10.06 1.63 -0.02
C LEU A 219 10.99 2.75 0.45
N GLN A 220 12.29 2.50 0.54
CA GLN A 220 13.28 3.54 0.82
C GLN A 220 13.33 4.59 -0.30
N ALA A 221 13.26 4.19 -1.57
CA ALA A 221 13.21 5.13 -2.69
C ALA A 221 11.93 5.97 -2.69
N ILE A 222 10.79 5.37 -2.36
CA ILE A 222 9.51 6.10 -2.19
C ILE A 222 9.60 7.05 -0.99
N GLY A 223 10.20 6.64 0.13
CA GLY A 223 10.31 7.47 1.33
C GLY A 223 11.43 8.52 1.26
N SER A 224 12.34 8.39 0.31
CA SER A 224 13.47 9.31 0.17
C SER A 224 12.98 10.72 -0.16
N ASN A 225 13.55 11.72 0.50
CA ASN A 225 13.28 13.14 0.27
C ASN A 225 11.82 13.57 0.52
N ILE A 226 11.03 12.82 1.30
CA ILE A 226 9.76 13.34 1.83
C ILE A 226 10.08 14.24 3.03
N VAL A 227 10.03 15.55 2.82
CA VAL A 227 10.37 16.57 3.82
C VAL A 227 9.12 17.35 4.21
N VAL A 228 8.99 17.64 5.50
CA VAL A 228 7.92 18.50 6.03
C VAL A 228 8.06 19.90 5.43
N PRO A 229 7.02 20.44 4.77
CA PRO A 229 7.07 21.79 4.22
C PRO A 229 7.40 22.84 5.28
N LYS A 230 8.33 23.74 4.96
CA LYS A 230 8.68 24.85 5.86
C LYS A 230 7.58 25.91 5.86
N GLY A 231 7.46 26.69 6.94
CA GLY A 231 6.48 27.79 7.01
C GLY A 231 6.59 28.78 5.82
N SER A 232 7.81 29.07 5.36
CA SER A 232 8.04 29.90 4.16
C SER A 232 7.55 29.25 2.86
N GLU A 233 7.66 27.93 2.73
CA GLU A 233 7.17 27.18 1.55
C GLU A 233 5.65 27.07 1.57
N ILE A 234 5.05 26.89 2.75
CA ILE A 234 3.59 26.89 2.93
C ILE A 234 3.01 28.24 2.49
N ILE A 235 3.61 29.35 2.94
CA ILE A 235 3.16 30.70 2.54
C ILE A 235 3.39 30.91 1.04
N ALA A 236 4.55 30.52 0.50
CA ALA A 236 4.85 30.71 -0.93
C ALA A 236 3.97 29.89 -1.87
N THR A 237 3.37 28.79 -1.38
CA THR A 237 2.53 27.88 -2.16
C THR A 237 1.06 27.96 -1.80
N ASN A 238 0.67 28.94 -0.97
CA ASN A 238 -0.67 29.07 -0.40
C ASN A 238 -1.19 27.71 0.14
N GLY A 239 -0.32 26.99 0.86
CA GLY A 239 -0.61 25.70 1.47
C GLY A 239 -0.53 24.47 0.55
N LEU A 240 -0.38 24.57 -0.77
CA LEU A 240 -0.38 23.39 -1.66
C LEU A 240 0.73 22.39 -1.35
N ALA A 241 1.88 22.86 -0.86
CA ALA A 241 2.95 21.98 -0.40
C ALA A 241 2.50 21.00 0.70
N VAL A 242 1.54 21.40 1.55
CA VAL A 242 0.92 20.57 2.60
C VAL A 242 0.14 19.41 1.98
N ALA A 243 -0.62 19.67 0.90
CA ALA A 243 -1.37 18.63 0.20
C ALA A 243 -0.45 17.60 -0.44
N VAL A 244 0.62 18.05 -1.12
CA VAL A 244 1.63 17.17 -1.74
C VAL A 244 2.36 16.33 -0.68
N TYR A 245 2.73 16.94 0.45
CA TYR A 245 3.37 16.24 1.57
C TYR A 245 2.45 15.16 2.15
N THR A 246 1.18 15.52 2.41
CA THR A 246 0.17 14.59 2.95
C THR A 246 -0.03 13.40 2.03
N MET A 247 -0.23 13.65 0.74
CA MET A 247 -0.41 12.57 -0.24
C MET A 247 0.85 11.71 -0.38
N SER A 248 2.05 12.30 -0.29
CA SER A 248 3.31 11.55 -0.29
C SER A 248 3.42 10.59 0.90
N CYS A 249 3.04 11.03 2.11
CA CYS A 249 3.03 10.19 3.30
C CYS A 249 1.98 9.07 3.22
N VAL A 250 0.77 9.39 2.76
CA VAL A 250 -0.31 8.42 2.54
C VAL A 250 0.12 7.35 1.53
N PHE A 251 0.71 7.77 0.41
CA PHE A 251 1.23 6.88 -0.62
C PHE A 251 2.30 5.93 -0.06
N LEU A 252 3.30 6.46 0.65
CA LEU A 252 4.35 5.66 1.28
C LEU A 252 3.76 4.64 2.25
N PHE A 253 2.82 5.06 3.11
CA PHE A 253 2.19 4.18 4.09
C PHE A 253 1.43 3.03 3.42
N VAL A 254 0.66 3.31 2.37
CA VAL A 254 -0.12 2.29 1.65
C VAL A 254 0.81 1.29 0.96
N MET A 255 1.85 1.76 0.27
CA MET A 255 2.84 0.88 -0.36
C MET A 255 3.57 0.01 0.67
N TRP A 256 3.94 0.60 1.81
CA TRP A 256 4.55 -0.12 2.93
C TRP A 256 3.62 -1.19 3.53
N ALA A 257 2.35 -0.86 3.75
CA ALA A 257 1.36 -1.78 4.31
C ALA A 257 1.06 -2.95 3.36
N LEU A 258 1.02 -2.70 2.04
CA LEU A 258 0.90 -3.76 1.04
C LEU A 258 2.10 -4.73 1.09
N VAL A 259 3.32 -4.19 1.10
CA VAL A 259 4.57 -4.97 1.25
C VAL A 259 4.57 -5.77 2.56
N ALA A 260 4.04 -5.21 3.65
CA ALA A 260 3.94 -5.92 4.91
C ALA A 260 2.94 -7.09 4.84
N ALA A 261 1.77 -6.86 4.25
CA ALA A 261 0.69 -7.83 4.20
C ALA A 261 0.98 -9.00 3.25
N ILE A 262 1.40 -8.71 2.01
CA ILE A 262 1.43 -9.66 0.91
C ILE A 262 2.86 -10.21 0.69
N PRO A 263 3.01 -11.49 0.31
CA PRO A 263 4.31 -12.09 0.01
C PRO A 263 5.11 -11.29 -1.02
N CYS A 264 6.32 -10.90 -0.63
CA CYS A 264 7.25 -10.19 -1.52
C CYS A 264 8.69 -10.28 -1.00
N GLN A 265 9.64 -10.14 -1.92
CA GLN A 265 11.06 -10.28 -1.64
C GLN A 265 11.63 -9.11 -0.83
N ASP A 266 12.43 -9.43 0.19
CA ASP A 266 13.18 -8.47 1.00
C ASP A 266 12.31 -7.31 1.53
N ARG A 267 11.26 -7.67 2.28
CA ARG A 267 10.25 -6.73 2.81
C ARG A 267 10.82 -5.59 3.63
N GLY A 268 11.87 -5.85 4.41
CA GLY A 268 12.57 -4.88 5.25
C GLY A 268 11.67 -3.83 5.91
N LEU A 269 10.82 -4.24 6.86
CA LEU A 269 9.76 -3.41 7.46
C LEU A 269 10.27 -2.25 8.36
N GLN A 270 11.57 -1.93 8.31
CA GLN A 270 12.24 -0.92 9.13
C GLN A 270 11.99 0.53 8.63
N SER A 271 10.89 0.78 7.92
CA SER A 271 10.55 2.14 7.45
C SER A 271 10.10 3.00 8.62
N HIS A 272 10.85 4.07 8.89
CA HIS A 272 10.52 5.05 9.92
C HIS A 272 9.59 6.14 9.36
N PHE A 273 8.41 6.28 9.96
CA PHE A 273 7.48 7.37 9.66
C PHE A 273 7.65 8.47 10.70
N ASN A 274 8.24 9.60 10.29
CA ASN A 274 8.39 10.77 11.15
C ASN A 274 7.39 11.85 10.72
N ILE A 275 6.16 11.77 11.25
CA ILE A 275 5.10 12.73 10.96
C ILE A 275 4.95 13.70 12.14
N PRO A 276 5.07 15.02 11.93
CA PRO A 276 4.87 16.01 13.00
C PRO A 276 3.46 15.97 13.57
N LYS A 277 3.34 16.23 14.89
CA LYS A 277 2.04 16.29 15.60
C LYS A 277 1.11 17.41 15.12
N SER A 278 1.60 18.36 14.33
CA SER A 278 0.80 19.41 13.71
C SER A 278 -0.20 18.88 12.68
N PHE A 279 0.04 17.68 12.13
CA PHE A 279 -0.83 17.05 11.15
C PHE A 279 -1.84 16.13 11.84
N ILE A 280 -3.12 16.47 11.75
CA ILE A 280 -4.21 15.73 12.41
C ILE A 280 -4.36 14.28 11.94
N TRP A 281 -3.98 13.96 10.69
CA TRP A 281 -3.98 12.60 10.16
C TRP A 281 -2.74 11.79 10.57
N GLY A 282 -1.72 12.42 11.15
CA GLY A 282 -0.48 11.74 11.54
C GLY A 282 -0.70 10.69 12.62
N ALA A 283 -1.48 11.03 13.66
CA ALA A 283 -1.76 10.12 14.77
C ALA A 283 -2.42 8.79 14.34
N PRO A 284 -3.51 8.75 13.55
CA PRO A 284 -4.10 7.48 13.13
C PRO A 284 -3.18 6.66 12.21
N ILE A 285 -2.39 7.29 11.33
CA ILE A 285 -1.41 6.58 10.49
C ILE A 285 -0.30 5.96 11.34
N LEU A 286 0.27 6.70 12.28
CA LEU A 286 1.31 6.20 13.20
C LEU A 286 0.77 5.06 14.08
N SER A 287 -0.47 5.18 14.57
CA SER A 287 -1.11 4.11 15.33
C SER A 287 -1.24 2.81 14.51
N LEU A 288 -1.65 2.91 13.24
CA LEU A 288 -1.70 1.74 12.35
C LEU A 288 -0.30 1.18 12.07
N HIS A 289 0.69 2.03 11.83
CA HIS A 289 2.08 1.64 11.61
C HIS A 289 2.62 0.83 12.81
N ASP A 290 2.46 1.35 14.03
CA ASP A 290 2.88 0.67 15.25
C ASP A 290 2.18 -0.69 15.42
N ARG A 291 0.86 -0.75 15.20
CA ARG A 291 0.10 -2.01 15.29
C ARG A 291 0.57 -3.06 14.30
N ILE A 292 0.87 -2.66 13.05
CA ILE A 292 1.40 -3.56 12.02
C ILE A 292 2.81 -4.04 12.40
N LEU A 293 3.65 -3.16 12.97
CA LEU A 293 4.98 -3.55 13.45
C LEU A 293 4.92 -4.52 14.63
N GLU A 294 4.01 -4.31 15.58
CA GLU A 294 3.80 -5.26 16.68
C GLU A 294 3.35 -6.62 16.14
N GLU A 295 2.51 -6.63 15.10
CA GLU A 295 2.07 -7.86 14.46
C GLU A 295 3.18 -8.55 13.65
N ALA A 296 4.08 -7.76 13.06
CA ALA A 296 5.30 -8.27 12.44
C ALA A 296 6.24 -8.94 13.46
N LYS A 297 6.49 -8.29 14.61
CA LYS A 297 7.36 -8.83 15.68
C LYS A 297 6.84 -10.16 16.24
N LYS A 298 5.51 -10.30 16.40
CA LYS A 298 4.90 -11.57 16.83
C LYS A 298 5.15 -12.71 15.84
N ARG A 299 5.34 -12.39 14.55
CA ARG A 299 5.43 -13.35 13.44
C ARG A 299 6.84 -13.56 12.90
N GLU A 300 7.79 -12.67 13.22
CA GLU A 300 9.20 -12.75 12.79
C GLU A 300 9.88 -14.06 13.23
N ARG A 301 9.48 -14.62 14.38
CA ARG A 301 9.99 -15.92 14.85
C ARG A 301 9.65 -17.12 13.94
N ARG A 302 8.76 -16.94 12.97
CA ARG A 302 8.19 -18.03 12.15
C ARG A 302 8.59 -18.00 10.67
N ASN A 303 9.47 -17.07 10.24
CA ASN A 303 9.84 -16.89 8.82
C ASN A 303 8.61 -16.83 7.88
N THR A 304 7.54 -16.15 8.31
CA THR A 304 6.28 -16.07 7.55
C THR A 304 6.47 -15.24 6.27
N SER A 305 5.94 -15.69 5.14
CA SER A 305 6.03 -15.02 3.83
C SER A 305 5.21 -13.73 3.72
N GLY A 306 4.20 -13.52 4.59
CA GLY A 306 3.37 -12.30 4.60
C GLY A 306 2.69 -12.11 5.96
N LEU A 307 2.20 -10.90 6.26
CA LEU A 307 1.42 -10.64 7.47
C LEU A 307 -0.10 -10.78 7.29
N LEU A 308 -0.56 -11.04 6.06
CA LEU A 308 -1.97 -11.22 5.75
C LEU A 308 -2.61 -12.29 6.67
N LYS A 309 -3.77 -11.98 7.24
CA LYS A 309 -4.49 -12.87 8.17
C LYS A 309 -4.76 -14.24 7.55
N GLU A 310 -5.19 -14.27 6.30
CA GLU A 310 -5.58 -15.47 5.60
C GLU A 310 -4.38 -16.39 5.34
N ILE A 311 -3.19 -15.83 5.06
CA ILE A 311 -1.94 -16.61 4.93
C ILE A 311 -1.64 -17.34 6.24
N HIS A 312 -1.82 -16.68 7.37
CA HIS A 312 -1.66 -17.33 8.67
C HIS A 312 -2.71 -18.43 8.90
N GLY A 313 -3.93 -18.24 8.42
CA GLY A 313 -4.96 -19.26 8.38
C GLY A 313 -4.51 -20.51 7.60
N ILE A 314 -3.91 -20.30 6.41
CA ILE A 314 -3.33 -21.38 5.59
C ILE A 314 -2.25 -22.13 6.38
N GLU A 315 -1.26 -21.42 6.95
CA GLU A 315 -0.16 -22.04 7.69
C GLU A 315 -0.67 -22.91 8.86
N LYS A 316 -1.64 -22.37 9.61
CA LYS A 316 -2.21 -23.05 10.77
C LYS A 316 -2.98 -24.30 10.34
N ALA A 317 -3.88 -24.16 9.36
CA ALA A 317 -4.67 -25.27 8.85
C ALA A 317 -3.79 -26.35 8.22
N ALA A 318 -2.82 -25.97 7.40
CA ALA A 318 -1.90 -26.89 6.74
C ALA A 318 -1.05 -27.67 7.74
N ARG A 319 -0.51 -27.01 8.78
CA ARG A 319 0.30 -27.67 9.82
C ARG A 319 -0.52 -28.72 10.57
N PHE A 320 -1.71 -28.36 11.05
CA PHE A 320 -2.58 -29.30 11.76
C PHE A 320 -3.04 -30.45 10.88
N MET A 321 -3.40 -30.17 9.62
CA MET A 321 -3.78 -31.20 8.68
C MET A 321 -2.62 -32.15 8.40
N ASN A 322 -1.38 -31.64 8.27
CA ASN A 322 -0.22 -32.48 8.03
C ASN A 322 0.03 -33.43 9.22
N GLU A 323 0.05 -32.90 10.45
CA GLU A 323 0.17 -33.70 11.69
C GLU A 323 -0.91 -34.79 11.77
N LEU A 324 -2.17 -34.42 11.46
CA LEU A 324 -3.27 -35.37 11.48
C LEU A 324 -3.08 -36.47 10.43
N THR A 325 -2.73 -36.12 9.18
CA THR A 325 -2.50 -37.12 8.11
C THR A 325 -1.30 -38.04 8.38
N GLU A 326 -0.32 -37.59 9.16
CA GLU A 326 0.82 -38.42 9.59
C GLU A 326 0.47 -39.39 10.72
N SER A 327 -0.50 -39.03 11.57
CA SER A 327 -0.96 -39.85 12.70
C SER A 327 -1.95 -40.96 12.31
N ILE A 328 -2.45 -40.95 11.07
CA ILE A 328 -3.44 -41.92 10.59
C ILE A 328 -2.77 -43.28 10.34
N GLN A 329 -3.32 -44.32 10.94
CA GLN A 329 -2.99 -45.72 10.68
C GLN A 329 -4.26 -46.41 10.16
N PHE A 330 -4.11 -47.32 9.22
CA PHE A 330 -5.24 -48.02 8.60
C PHE A 330 -5.44 -49.39 9.26
N PRO A 331 -6.69 -49.81 9.54
CA PRO A 331 -7.96 -49.10 9.29
C PRO A 331 -8.16 -47.88 10.21
N ILE A 332 -8.80 -46.83 9.69
CA ILE A 332 -9.01 -45.56 10.41
C ILE A 332 -10.05 -45.75 11.51
N ASP A 333 -9.76 -45.19 12.68
CA ASP A 333 -10.70 -45.11 13.80
C ASP A 333 -11.75 -44.01 13.58
N GLU A 334 -12.99 -44.24 14.01
CA GLU A 334 -14.13 -43.33 13.80
C GLU A 334 -13.86 -41.95 14.41
N HIS A 335 -13.20 -41.89 15.57
CA HIS A 335 -12.80 -40.64 16.20
C HIS A 335 -11.81 -39.83 15.34
N LYS A 336 -10.84 -40.51 14.69
CA LYS A 336 -9.88 -39.84 13.80
C LYS A 336 -10.55 -39.35 12.53
N GLU A 337 -11.50 -40.11 12.01
CA GLU A 337 -12.28 -39.70 10.84
C GLU A 337 -13.16 -38.48 11.14
N GLU A 338 -13.77 -38.42 12.33
CA GLU A 338 -14.47 -37.22 12.82
C GLU A 338 -13.53 -36.02 12.97
N GLU A 339 -12.34 -36.24 13.53
CA GLU A 339 -11.35 -35.17 13.65
C GLU A 339 -10.92 -34.62 12.29
N VAL A 340 -10.67 -35.50 11.31
CA VAL A 340 -10.35 -35.08 9.93
C VAL A 340 -11.48 -34.25 9.35
N ARG A 341 -12.75 -34.67 9.53
CA ARG A 341 -13.91 -33.93 9.01
C ARG A 341 -14.01 -32.53 9.63
N LYS A 342 -13.81 -32.42 10.95
CA LYS A 342 -13.81 -31.13 11.64
C LYS A 342 -12.72 -30.21 11.10
N ARG A 343 -11.50 -30.71 10.88
CA ARG A 343 -10.39 -29.90 10.35
C ARG A 343 -10.57 -29.53 8.88
N VAL A 344 -11.20 -30.39 8.08
CA VAL A 344 -11.59 -30.09 6.70
C VAL A 344 -12.57 -28.92 6.67
N GLU A 345 -13.50 -28.83 7.62
CA GLU A 345 -14.41 -27.69 7.72
C GLU A 345 -13.69 -26.40 8.11
N GLU A 346 -12.76 -26.45 9.09
CA GLU A 346 -11.90 -25.30 9.42
C GLU A 346 -11.09 -24.83 8.19
N LEU A 347 -10.57 -25.77 7.40
CA LEU A 347 -9.84 -25.48 6.19
C LEU A 347 -10.74 -24.88 5.09
N ARG A 348 -12.00 -25.32 5.01
CA ARG A 348 -13.00 -24.78 4.07
C ARG A 348 -13.30 -23.31 4.34
N ILE A 349 -13.37 -22.90 5.61
CA ILE A 349 -13.54 -21.50 6.00
C ILE A 349 -12.37 -20.65 5.49
N VAL A 350 -11.13 -21.11 5.70
CA VAL A 350 -9.92 -20.41 5.22
C VAL A 350 -9.91 -20.31 3.69
N TYR A 351 -10.21 -21.42 3.00
CA TYR A 351 -10.28 -21.47 1.54
C TYR A 351 -11.35 -20.52 0.97
N GLY A 352 -12.54 -20.49 1.58
CA GLY A 352 -13.64 -19.61 1.15
C GLY A 352 -13.27 -18.14 1.24
N GLY A 353 -12.71 -17.70 2.38
CA GLY A 353 -12.28 -16.31 2.57
C GLY A 353 -11.24 -15.84 1.53
N LEU A 354 -10.31 -16.72 1.16
CA LEU A 354 -9.34 -16.45 0.09
C LEU A 354 -9.99 -16.39 -1.29
N LYS A 355 -10.84 -17.36 -1.60
CA LYS A 355 -11.51 -17.45 -2.90
C LYS A 355 -12.29 -16.20 -3.23
N ASP A 356 -13.06 -15.70 -2.27
CA ASP A 356 -13.94 -14.56 -2.49
C ASP A 356 -13.19 -13.22 -2.43
N GLY A 357 -12.06 -13.17 -1.71
CA GLY A 357 -11.31 -11.94 -1.47
C GLY A 357 -10.16 -11.63 -2.44
N LEU A 358 -9.46 -12.64 -2.97
CA LEU A 358 -8.24 -12.41 -3.76
C LEU A 358 -8.50 -11.73 -5.12
N ASP A 359 -9.58 -12.11 -5.81
CA ASP A 359 -9.93 -11.54 -7.11
C ASP A 359 -10.29 -10.04 -7.02
N PRO A 360 -11.16 -9.60 -6.10
CA PRO A 360 -11.38 -8.17 -5.86
C PRO A 360 -10.11 -7.41 -5.49
N LEU A 361 -9.27 -7.99 -4.62
CA LEU A 361 -8.03 -7.37 -4.19
C LEU A 361 -7.05 -7.17 -5.36
N GLU A 362 -6.87 -8.17 -6.22
CA GLU A 362 -6.03 -8.06 -7.41
C GLU A 362 -6.53 -6.95 -8.36
N LYS A 363 -7.86 -6.85 -8.54
CA LYS A 363 -8.47 -5.79 -9.35
C LYS A 363 -8.21 -4.41 -8.76
N GLN A 364 -8.32 -4.23 -7.44
CA GLN A 364 -8.02 -2.97 -6.78
C GLN A 364 -6.54 -2.58 -6.91
N VAL A 365 -5.60 -3.53 -6.75
CA VAL A 365 -4.16 -3.27 -6.97
C VAL A 365 -3.90 -2.82 -8.42
N ARG A 366 -4.57 -3.45 -9.40
CA ARG A 366 -4.51 -3.02 -10.81
C ARG A 366 -5.08 -1.63 -11.01
N GLU A 367 -6.19 -1.29 -10.34
CA GLU A 367 -6.75 0.06 -10.40
C GLU A 367 -5.77 1.11 -9.84
N VAL A 368 -5.16 0.84 -8.69
CA VAL A 368 -4.10 1.70 -8.11
C VAL A 368 -2.96 1.91 -9.11
N PHE A 369 -2.47 0.84 -9.73
CA PHE A 369 -1.44 0.92 -10.77
C PHE A 369 -1.86 1.86 -11.91
N HIS A 370 -3.06 1.67 -12.47
CA HIS A 370 -3.56 2.50 -13.56
C HIS A 370 -3.78 3.96 -13.15
N ARG A 371 -4.26 4.23 -11.92
CA ARG A 371 -4.44 5.60 -11.43
C ARG A 371 -3.12 6.33 -11.25
N ILE A 372 -2.08 5.66 -10.77
CA ILE A 372 -0.72 6.23 -10.69
C ILE A 372 -0.24 6.63 -12.08
N VAL A 373 -0.33 5.72 -13.06
CA VAL A 373 0.09 5.99 -14.44
C VAL A 373 -0.68 7.19 -15.02
N LYS A 374 -2.02 7.16 -14.96
CA LYS A 374 -2.87 8.24 -15.50
C LYS A 374 -2.59 9.60 -14.84
N SER A 375 -2.41 9.61 -13.53
CA SER A 375 -2.19 10.86 -12.78
C SER A 375 -0.82 11.46 -13.07
N ARG A 376 0.21 10.62 -13.23
CA ARG A 376 1.53 11.08 -13.66
C ARG A 376 1.48 11.68 -15.06
N THR A 377 0.86 11.00 -16.03
CA THR A 377 0.75 11.52 -17.40
C THR A 377 0.04 12.88 -17.40
N ALA A 378 -1.14 12.97 -16.78
CA ALA A 378 -1.90 14.22 -16.73
C ALA A 378 -1.16 15.34 -15.96
N GLY A 379 -0.49 15.00 -14.86
CA GLY A 379 0.25 15.96 -14.04
C GLY A 379 1.49 16.51 -14.74
N LEU A 380 2.27 15.65 -15.40
CA LEU A 380 3.46 16.07 -16.16
C LEU A 380 3.09 16.85 -17.43
N ASP A 381 2.02 16.46 -18.12
CA ASP A 381 1.53 17.20 -19.29
C ASP A 381 1.09 18.63 -18.92
N SER A 382 0.56 18.81 -17.70
CA SER A 382 0.15 20.13 -17.19
C SER A 382 1.33 21.03 -16.86
N ILE A 383 2.45 20.46 -16.38
CA ILE A 383 3.70 21.20 -16.13
C ILE A 383 4.39 21.55 -17.45
N GLY A 384 4.43 20.61 -18.41
CA GLY A 384 5.06 20.81 -19.72
C GLY A 384 4.42 21.92 -20.55
N LYS A 385 3.09 22.01 -20.54
CA LYS A 385 2.33 23.06 -21.27
C LYS A 385 2.45 24.46 -20.67
N GLY A 386 2.85 24.59 -19.41
CA GLY A 386 3.05 25.90 -18.77
C GLY A 386 4.46 26.47 -18.95
N SER A 387 5.35 25.72 -19.60
CA SER A 387 6.73 26.13 -19.91
C SER A 387 6.92 26.59 -21.37
N GLU A 388 5.85 26.49 -22.18
CA GLU A 388 5.72 27.11 -23.51
C GLU A 388 4.97 28.43 -23.37
#